data_AF-A0A4V1UNM9-F1
#
_entry.id   AF-A0A4V1UNM9-F1
#
_cell.length_a   1.000
_cell.length_b   1.000
_cell.length_c   1.000
_cell.angle_alpha   90.00
_cell.angle_beta   90.00
_cell.angle_gamma   90.00
#
_symmetry.space_group_name_H-M   'P 1'
#
loop_
_entity.id
_entity.type
_entity.pdbx_description
1 polymer ?
#
loop_
_entity_poly.entity_id
_entity_poly.type
_entity_poly.pdbx_seq_one_letter_code
_entity_poly.pdbx_strand_id
1 'polypeptide(L)'
;MKKLIVLALVVSGIIACNKGDSLPEGGGTVSLDLPETPFKYFAFGDDSLDHRATLGRVLFYENRLSLNNAVACASCHKQAFAFSDNVARSRGFENRLTGRNSMAIQNLGFDGFVVNPGGTFGSFFWDGRENDLKKLISRPISNHVEMGIEDLSVIPEKLEQLSFYRPLFEKAYGSSDITIDRISDALALFLTSIQSTNTRFDQDGSSGASLSALEQHGNVLF
;
A
#
# COMPACT_ATOMS: atom_id res chain seq x y z
N MET A 1 -43.91 -12.35 -49.39
CA MET A 1 -42.47 -12.01 -49.38
C MET A 1 -41.94 -11.45 -48.03
N LYS A 2 -42.77 -11.06 -47.04
CA LYS A 2 -42.30 -10.58 -45.72
C LYS A 2 -42.17 -11.65 -44.62
N LYS A 3 -42.68 -12.87 -44.82
CA LYS A 3 -42.64 -13.95 -43.80
C LYS A 3 -41.36 -14.82 -43.85
N LEU A 4 -40.59 -14.82 -44.94
CA LEU A 4 -39.35 -15.59 -45.02
C LEU A 4 -38.15 -14.90 -44.35
N ILE A 5 -38.18 -13.57 -44.19
CA ILE A 5 -37.04 -12.82 -43.63
C ILE A 5 -36.97 -12.96 -42.09
N VAL A 6 -38.11 -13.14 -41.42
CA VAL A 6 -38.14 -13.28 -39.95
C VAL A 6 -37.60 -14.63 -39.48
N LEU A 7 -37.75 -15.69 -40.28
CA LEU A 7 -37.25 -17.02 -39.91
C LEU A 7 -35.71 -17.11 -40.01
N ALA A 8 -35.09 -16.38 -40.93
CA ALA A 8 -33.63 -16.34 -41.07
C ALA A 8 -32.93 -15.61 -39.91
N LEU A 9 -33.58 -14.58 -39.34
CA LEU A 9 -33.05 -13.83 -38.19
C LEU A 9 -33.13 -14.60 -36.86
N VAL A 10 -34.15 -15.44 -36.67
CA VAL A 10 -34.30 -16.25 -35.44
C VAL A 10 -33.33 -17.44 -35.43
N VAL A 11 -33.04 -18.04 -36.59
CA VAL A 11 -32.08 -19.16 -36.67
C VAL A 11 -30.63 -18.68 -36.46
N SER A 12 -30.29 -17.45 -36.85
CA SER A 12 -28.95 -16.89 -36.63
C SER A 12 -28.68 -16.49 -35.16
N GLY A 13 -29.71 -16.39 -34.32
CA GLY A 13 -29.57 -16.07 -32.89
C GLY A 13 -29.25 -17.27 -31.99
N ILE A 14 -29.51 -18.50 -32.45
CA ILE A 14 -29.36 -19.72 -31.62
C ILE A 14 -27.98 -20.38 -31.80
N ILE A 15 -27.26 -20.07 -32.89
CA ILE A 15 -25.97 -20.68 -33.21
C ILE A 15 -24.78 -19.95 -32.52
N ALA A 16 -25.02 -18.78 -31.89
CA ALA A 16 -23.97 -17.99 -31.25
C ALA A 16 -23.56 -18.46 -29.84
N CYS A 17 -24.26 -19.44 -29.24
CA CYS A 17 -24.04 -19.84 -27.84
C CYS A 17 -23.45 -21.25 -27.66
N ASN A 18 -22.73 -21.81 -28.64
CA ASN A 18 -22.12 -23.14 -28.46
C ASN A 18 -20.62 -23.22 -28.79
N LYS A 19 -19.88 -22.14 -28.53
CA LYS A 19 -18.43 -22.27 -28.35
C LYS A 19 -18.15 -22.51 -26.88
N GLY A 20 -17.95 -23.77 -26.53
CA GLY A 20 -17.24 -24.18 -25.33
C GLY A 20 -15.78 -23.78 -25.43
N ASP A 21 -15.53 -22.47 -25.47
CA ASP A 21 -14.20 -21.91 -25.32
C ASP A 21 -13.90 -22.02 -23.82
N SER A 22 -13.29 -23.14 -23.42
CA SER A 22 -12.54 -23.18 -22.17
C SER A 22 -11.57 -22.01 -22.23
N LEU A 23 -11.78 -21.03 -21.35
CA LEU A 23 -10.80 -19.97 -21.13
C LEU A 23 -9.45 -20.67 -20.91
N PRO A 24 -8.38 -20.27 -21.60
CA PRO A 24 -7.07 -20.85 -21.35
C PRO A 24 -6.80 -20.71 -19.86
N GLU A 25 -6.52 -21.82 -19.18
CA GLU A 25 -6.05 -21.75 -17.81
C GLU A 25 -4.88 -20.76 -17.80
N GLY A 26 -5.05 -19.65 -17.09
CA GLY A 26 -4.03 -18.62 -16.92
C GLY A 26 -2.89 -19.14 -16.06
N GLY A 27 -2.21 -20.19 -16.52
CA GLY A 27 -1.07 -20.85 -15.90
C GLY A 27 0.24 -20.50 -16.61
N GLY A 28 0.31 -19.33 -17.25
CA GLY A 28 1.61 -18.77 -17.57
C GLY A 28 2.36 -18.53 -16.26
N THR A 29 3.56 -19.10 -16.11
CA THR A 29 4.47 -18.71 -15.03
C THR A 29 4.61 -17.20 -15.08
N VAL A 30 4.00 -16.49 -14.15
CA VAL A 30 4.20 -15.05 -14.00
C VAL A 30 5.62 -14.89 -13.47
N SER A 31 6.58 -14.86 -14.40
CA SER A 31 7.90 -14.33 -14.12
C SER A 31 7.70 -12.85 -13.94
N LEU A 32 7.62 -12.43 -12.68
CA LEU A 32 7.65 -11.02 -12.38
C LEU A 32 9.03 -10.52 -12.77
N ASP A 33 9.07 -9.51 -13.63
CA ASP A 33 10.26 -8.73 -13.95
C ASP A 33 10.61 -7.83 -12.75
N LEU A 34 10.85 -8.46 -11.61
CA LEU A 34 11.37 -7.79 -10.43
C LEU A 34 12.89 -7.72 -10.58
N PRO A 35 13.51 -6.60 -10.19
CA PRO A 35 14.96 -6.53 -10.16
C PRO A 35 15.51 -7.66 -9.28
N GLU A 36 16.63 -8.26 -9.70
CA GLU A 36 17.29 -9.33 -8.95
C GLU A 36 17.69 -8.87 -7.55
N THR A 37 18.06 -7.59 -7.43
CA THR A 37 18.31 -6.92 -6.15
C THR A 37 17.14 -6.01 -5.79
N PRO A 38 16.59 -6.11 -4.56
CA PRO A 38 15.55 -5.19 -4.13
C PRO A 38 16.12 -3.78 -4.00
N PHE A 39 15.23 -2.78 -4.00
CA PHE A 39 15.64 -1.43 -3.60
C PHE A 39 16.19 -1.49 -2.17
N LYS A 40 17.31 -0.81 -1.90
CA LYS A 40 17.86 -0.71 -0.55
C LYS A 40 17.04 0.26 0.28
N TYR A 41 16.11 -0.28 1.06
CA TYR A 41 15.22 0.50 1.93
C TYR A 41 15.91 0.91 3.23
N PHE A 42 16.88 0.11 3.68
CA PHE A 42 17.59 0.34 4.93
C PHE A 42 19.09 0.48 4.70
N ALA A 43 19.71 1.47 5.35
CA ALA A 43 21.16 1.65 5.31
C ALA A 43 21.91 0.48 5.98
N PHE A 44 21.26 -0.16 6.95
CA PHE A 44 21.74 -1.33 7.67
C PHE A 44 20.63 -2.40 7.63
N GLY A 45 20.92 -3.55 7.05
CA GLY A 45 19.95 -4.63 6.86
C GLY A 45 20.50 -5.68 5.88
N ASP A 46 19.92 -6.88 5.91
CA ASP A 46 20.16 -7.89 4.88
C ASP A 46 19.15 -7.78 3.74
N ASP A 47 19.38 -8.52 2.66
CA ASP A 47 18.48 -8.54 1.50
C ASP A 47 17.06 -9.02 1.87
N SER A 48 16.89 -9.77 2.97
CA SER A 48 15.58 -10.22 3.43
C SER A 48 14.70 -9.05 3.89
N LEU A 49 15.27 -8.09 4.63
CA LEU A 49 14.53 -6.88 5.03
C LEU A 49 14.09 -6.06 3.83
N ASP A 50 14.97 -5.91 2.83
CA ASP A 50 14.65 -5.17 1.60
C ASP A 50 13.59 -5.91 0.76
N HIS A 51 13.61 -7.23 0.71
CA HIS A 51 12.55 -8.02 0.06
C HIS A 51 11.19 -7.89 0.78
N ARG A 52 11.16 -7.88 2.11
CA ARG A 52 9.93 -7.65 2.87
C ARG A 52 9.40 -6.24 2.69
N ALA A 53 10.26 -5.23 2.72
CA ALA A 53 9.86 -3.85 2.42
C ALA A 53 9.40 -3.69 0.96
N THR A 54 10.00 -4.42 0.01
CA THR A 54 9.52 -4.48 -1.38
C THR A 54 8.11 -5.06 -1.45
N LEU A 55 7.84 -6.18 -0.78
CA LEU A 55 6.49 -6.74 -0.67
C LEU A 55 5.53 -5.75 -0.01
N GLY A 56 5.95 -5.07 1.05
CA GLY A 56 5.19 -4.02 1.72
C GLY A 56 4.83 -2.86 0.78
N ARG A 57 5.76 -2.44 -0.07
CA ARG A 57 5.50 -1.44 -1.10
C ARG A 57 4.47 -1.93 -2.10
N VAL A 58 4.55 -3.18 -2.58
CA VAL A 58 3.53 -3.73 -3.48
C VAL A 58 2.15 -3.72 -2.80
N LEU A 59 2.07 -4.18 -1.55
CA LEU A 59 0.84 -4.17 -0.75
C LEU A 59 0.29 -2.76 -0.51
N PHE A 60 1.14 -1.75 -0.34
CA PHE A 60 0.73 -0.36 -0.13
C PHE A 60 -0.08 0.21 -1.30
N TYR A 61 0.14 -0.31 -2.51
CA TYR A 61 -0.59 0.05 -3.73
C TYR A 61 -1.65 -0.98 -4.13
N GLU A 62 -1.91 -2.01 -3.31
CA GLU A 62 -2.86 -3.08 -3.61
C GLU A 62 -4.28 -2.71 -3.21
N ASN A 63 -5.18 -2.66 -4.19
CA ASN A 63 -6.57 -2.34 -3.95
C ASN A 63 -7.34 -3.47 -3.26
N ARG A 64 -6.91 -4.73 -3.41
CA ARG A 64 -7.55 -5.91 -2.79
C ARG A 64 -7.52 -5.90 -1.26
N LEU A 65 -6.77 -4.98 -0.65
CA LEU A 65 -6.85 -4.68 0.78
C LEU A 65 -8.12 -3.90 1.16
N SER A 66 -8.91 -3.42 0.20
CA SER A 66 -10.25 -2.85 0.42
C SER A 66 -11.35 -3.82 0.04
N LEU A 67 -12.53 -3.67 0.65
CA LEU A 67 -13.67 -4.58 0.53
C LEU A 67 -14.05 -4.85 -0.93
N ASN A 68 -14.22 -3.78 -1.71
CA ASN A 68 -14.64 -3.82 -3.11
C ASN A 68 -13.49 -3.64 -4.13
N ASN A 69 -12.24 -3.74 -3.68
CA ASN A 69 -11.04 -3.56 -4.51
C ASN A 69 -10.95 -2.17 -5.19
N ALA A 70 -11.53 -1.12 -4.60
CA ALA A 70 -11.56 0.22 -5.20
C ALA A 70 -10.44 1.15 -4.73
N VAL A 71 -9.90 0.93 -3.52
CA VAL A 71 -8.88 1.81 -2.90
C VAL A 71 -7.75 1.00 -2.26
N ALA A 72 -6.58 1.61 -2.18
CA ALA A 72 -5.39 1.13 -1.48
C ALA A 72 -4.90 2.18 -0.47
N CYS A 73 -3.87 1.85 0.31
CA CYS A 73 -3.21 2.84 1.19
C CYS A 73 -2.77 4.08 0.38
N ALA A 74 -2.20 3.85 -0.80
CA ALA A 74 -1.74 4.88 -1.73
C ALA A 74 -2.85 5.77 -2.31
N SER A 75 -4.14 5.39 -2.21
CA SER A 75 -5.25 6.24 -2.66
C SER A 75 -5.37 7.51 -1.81
N CYS A 76 -5.00 7.42 -0.53
CA CYS A 76 -5.06 8.51 0.44
C CYS A 76 -3.65 8.98 0.89
N HIS A 77 -2.64 8.12 0.82
CA HIS A 77 -1.26 8.42 1.18
C HIS A 77 -0.37 8.45 -0.05
N LYS A 78 -0.46 9.54 -0.81
CA LYS A 78 0.12 9.67 -2.15
C LYS A 78 1.58 10.07 -2.06
N GLN A 79 2.48 9.25 -2.63
CA GLN A 79 3.93 9.51 -2.61
C GLN A 79 4.30 10.91 -3.13
N ALA A 80 3.62 11.40 -4.18
CA ALA A 80 3.84 12.74 -4.74
C ALA A 80 3.55 13.90 -3.76
N PHE A 81 2.82 13.64 -2.69
CA PHE A 81 2.47 14.61 -1.65
C PHE A 81 3.04 14.18 -0.29
N ALA A 82 4.28 13.69 -0.26
CA ALA A 82 4.93 13.24 0.98
C ALA A 82 4.13 12.14 1.71
N PHE A 83 3.48 11.26 0.94
CA PHE A 83 2.56 10.23 1.45
C PHE A 83 1.39 10.78 2.27
N SER A 84 0.93 12.00 1.97
CA SER A 84 -0.34 12.56 2.44
C SER A 84 -1.37 12.62 1.29
N ASP A 85 -2.56 13.14 1.58
CA ASP A 85 -3.53 13.48 0.53
C ASP A 85 -3.47 14.98 0.18
N ASN A 86 -3.79 15.32 -1.06
CA ASN A 86 -3.91 16.70 -1.55
C ASN A 86 -5.32 17.30 -1.40
N VAL A 87 -6.15 16.70 -0.55
CA VAL A 87 -7.51 17.17 -0.24
C VAL A 87 -7.75 17.20 1.27
N ALA A 88 -8.72 18.00 1.72
CA ALA A 88 -9.02 18.14 3.15
C ALA A 88 -9.51 16.83 3.79
N ARG A 89 -10.24 16.00 3.03
CA ARG A 89 -10.73 14.68 3.45
C ARG A 89 -10.68 13.73 2.28
N SER A 90 -10.07 12.59 2.49
CA SER A 90 -9.85 11.55 1.48
C SER A 90 -11.15 10.83 1.17
N ARG A 91 -11.18 10.08 0.06
CA ARG A 91 -12.33 9.26 -0.35
C ARG A 91 -12.00 7.79 -0.14
N GLY A 92 -12.81 7.10 0.64
CA GLY A 92 -12.65 5.66 0.83
C GLY A 92 -13.39 4.82 -0.21
N PHE A 93 -13.54 3.53 0.07
CA PHE A 93 -13.93 2.50 -0.89
C PHE A 93 -15.33 2.70 -1.51
N GLU A 94 -16.25 3.37 -0.79
CA GLU A 94 -17.59 3.76 -1.30
C GLU A 94 -17.67 5.24 -1.71
N ASN A 95 -16.53 5.87 -2.00
CA ASN A 95 -16.43 7.30 -2.33
C ASN A 95 -16.94 8.25 -1.22
N ARG A 96 -17.10 7.73 0.01
CA ARG A 96 -17.43 8.49 1.22
C ARG A 96 -16.21 9.25 1.72
N LEU A 97 -16.41 10.45 2.25
CA LEU A 97 -15.33 11.25 2.83
C LEU A 97 -14.92 10.71 4.20
N THR A 98 -13.60 10.61 4.43
CA THR A 98 -13.03 10.25 5.73
C THR A 98 -13.34 11.29 6.80
N GLY A 99 -13.23 10.93 8.08
CA GLY A 99 -13.50 11.86 9.19
C GLY A 99 -12.46 12.98 9.35
N ARG A 100 -11.22 12.77 8.88
CA ARG A 100 -10.09 13.69 9.00
C ARG A 100 -9.20 13.62 7.75
N ASN A 101 -8.33 14.60 7.58
CA ASN A 101 -7.28 14.59 6.55
C ASN A 101 -6.34 13.38 6.73
N SER A 102 -5.86 12.79 5.64
CA SER A 102 -4.79 11.79 5.66
C SER A 102 -3.44 12.48 5.86
N MET A 103 -2.84 12.24 7.03
CA MET A 103 -1.53 12.78 7.40
C MET A 103 -0.42 12.28 6.47
N ALA A 104 0.67 13.05 6.37
CA ALA A 104 1.92 12.51 5.86
C ALA A 104 2.40 11.38 6.80
N ILE A 105 2.84 10.27 6.20
CA ILE A 105 3.29 9.06 6.92
C ILE A 105 4.77 8.74 6.65
N GLN A 106 5.55 9.77 6.33
CA GLN A 106 7.00 9.69 6.30
C GLN A 106 7.59 9.82 7.71
N ASN A 107 8.80 9.31 7.91
CA ASN A 107 9.58 9.33 9.16
C ASN A 107 8.96 8.51 10.31
N LEU A 108 8.08 7.55 10.01
CA LEU A 108 7.49 6.66 11.02
C LEU A 108 8.54 5.77 11.71
N GLY A 109 9.65 5.47 11.05
CA GLY A 109 10.74 4.64 11.59
C GLY A 109 11.82 5.42 12.34
N PHE A 110 11.74 6.75 12.43
CA PHE A 110 12.77 7.57 13.10
C PHE A 110 12.53 7.63 14.63
N ASP A 111 13.60 7.89 15.38
CA ASP A 111 13.88 7.68 16.83
C ASP A 111 12.95 8.39 17.85
N GLY A 112 11.68 8.61 17.50
CA GLY A 112 10.64 9.18 18.36
C GLY A 112 9.20 8.81 18.00
N PHE A 113 8.98 8.00 16.96
CA PHE A 113 7.65 7.45 16.63
C PHE A 113 7.58 5.93 16.80
N VAL A 114 8.71 5.23 16.67
CA VAL A 114 8.85 3.78 16.93
C VAL A 114 10.23 3.49 17.53
N VAL A 115 10.46 3.75 18.84
CA VAL A 115 11.27 2.97 19.82
C VAL A 115 11.50 3.80 21.11
N ASN A 116 11.25 3.27 22.30
CA ASN A 116 12.12 2.33 23.03
C ASN A 116 11.32 1.31 23.88
N PRO A 117 11.85 0.10 24.15
CA PRO A 117 11.35 -0.73 25.24
C PRO A 117 11.57 0.00 26.57
N GLY A 118 10.50 0.58 27.11
CA GLY A 118 10.52 1.41 28.32
C GLY A 118 10.34 2.92 28.10
N GLY A 119 10.23 3.39 26.85
CA GLY A 119 9.90 4.78 26.52
C GLY A 119 8.46 4.90 26.03
N THR A 120 7.65 5.72 26.70
CA THR A 120 6.37 6.18 26.13
C THR A 120 6.72 7.26 25.11
N PHE A 121 6.30 7.15 23.85
CA PHE A 121 5.87 8.23 22.93
C PHE A 121 6.02 7.76 21.47
N GLY A 122 4.88 7.64 20.81
CA GLY A 122 4.67 7.13 19.46
C GLY A 122 3.17 6.92 19.31
N SER A 123 2.43 8.01 19.16
CA SER A 123 0.98 8.00 19.09
C SER A 123 0.55 8.20 17.65
N PHE A 124 -0.01 7.15 17.05
CA PHE A 124 -0.60 7.13 15.73
C PHE A 124 -1.99 7.78 15.72
N PHE A 125 -2.38 8.25 14.54
CA PHE A 125 -3.59 9.03 14.29
C PHE A 125 -3.59 10.44 14.91
N TRP A 126 -4.43 11.32 14.36
CA TRP A 126 -4.57 12.70 14.80
C TRP A 126 -4.93 12.89 16.29
N ASP A 127 -5.60 11.92 16.90
CA ASP A 127 -5.99 11.93 18.31
C ASP A 127 -5.07 11.08 19.19
N GLY A 128 -4.01 10.53 18.61
CA GLY A 128 -3.01 9.73 19.30
C GLY A 128 -3.53 8.42 19.92
N ARG A 129 -4.70 7.94 19.47
CA ARG A 129 -5.44 6.82 20.09
C ARG A 129 -4.77 5.44 19.96
N GLU A 130 -3.68 5.34 19.22
CA GLU A 130 -3.01 4.07 18.93
C GLU A 130 -1.51 4.23 19.06
N ASN A 131 -0.82 3.18 19.49
CA ASN A 131 0.64 3.16 19.64
C ASN A 131 1.29 1.92 19.02
N ASP A 132 0.50 1.07 18.37
CA ASP A 132 0.97 -0.09 17.61
C ASP A 132 0.90 0.19 16.09
N LEU A 133 2.04 0.06 15.41
CA LEU A 133 2.16 0.25 13.96
C LEU A 133 1.33 -0.76 13.17
N LYS A 134 1.19 -2.01 13.63
CA LYS A 134 0.31 -3.01 13.00
C LYS A 134 -1.16 -2.64 13.19
N LYS A 135 -1.50 -1.94 14.27
CA LYS A 135 -2.84 -1.35 14.44
C LYS A 135 -3.04 -0.09 13.60
N LEU A 136 -2.00 0.71 13.35
CA LEU A 136 -2.05 1.77 12.34
C LEU A 136 -2.42 1.22 10.96
N ILE A 137 -1.92 0.03 10.59
CA ILE A 137 -2.21 -0.63 9.31
C ILE A 137 -3.62 -1.24 9.28
N SER A 138 -3.97 -2.03 10.31
CA SER A 138 -5.22 -2.80 10.31
C SER A 138 -6.49 -1.97 10.53
N ARG A 139 -6.39 -0.82 11.21
CA ARG A 139 -7.56 0.04 11.47
C ARG A 139 -8.13 0.70 10.21
N PRO A 140 -7.36 1.31 9.29
CA PRO A 140 -7.85 1.78 8.00
C PRO A 140 -8.47 0.66 7.15
N ILE A 141 -7.82 -0.51 7.13
CA ILE A 141 -8.32 -1.69 6.41
C ILE A 141 -9.73 -2.06 6.88
N SER A 142 -9.96 -2.07 8.20
CA SER A 142 -11.25 -2.42 8.82
C SER A 142 -12.24 -1.27 8.97
N ASN A 143 -11.84 -0.03 8.68
CA ASN A 143 -12.73 1.11 8.81
C ASN A 143 -13.76 1.11 7.67
N HIS A 144 -15.05 1.08 8.05
CA HIS A 144 -16.22 1.07 7.17
C HIS A 144 -16.39 2.32 6.28
N VAL A 145 -15.59 3.36 6.46
CA VAL A 145 -15.51 4.51 5.54
C VAL A 145 -14.27 4.43 4.66
N GLU A 146 -13.16 3.91 5.17
CA GLU A 146 -11.86 3.91 4.47
C GLU A 146 -11.75 2.71 3.52
N MET A 147 -11.51 1.50 4.02
CA MET A 147 -11.27 0.32 3.19
C MET A 147 -12.26 -0.84 3.42
N GLY A 148 -12.95 -0.90 4.57
CA GLY A 148 -14.18 -1.68 4.76
C GLY A 148 -14.05 -3.20 4.99
N ILE A 149 -12.87 -3.77 5.20
CA ILE A 149 -12.72 -5.21 5.49
C ILE A 149 -12.83 -5.46 7.00
N GLU A 150 -14.01 -5.86 7.48
CA GLU A 150 -14.25 -6.13 8.91
C GLU A 150 -13.47 -7.35 9.43
N ASP A 151 -13.45 -8.43 8.67
CA ASP A 151 -12.67 -9.63 8.96
C ASP A 151 -11.40 -9.66 8.10
N LEU A 152 -10.25 -9.37 8.71
CA LEU A 152 -8.98 -9.36 8.00
C LEU A 152 -8.58 -10.74 7.47
N SER A 153 -9.10 -11.83 8.04
CA SER A 153 -8.71 -13.19 7.63
C SER A 153 -9.07 -13.52 6.17
N VAL A 154 -9.90 -12.70 5.52
CA VAL A 154 -10.23 -12.82 4.08
C VAL A 154 -9.12 -12.31 3.16
N ILE A 155 -8.20 -11.48 3.65
CA ILE A 155 -7.20 -10.81 2.81
C ILE A 155 -6.25 -11.82 2.14
N PRO A 156 -5.69 -12.84 2.83
CA PRO A 156 -4.86 -13.85 2.18
C PRO A 156 -5.53 -14.46 0.94
N GLU A 157 -6.78 -14.90 1.05
CA GLU A 157 -7.54 -15.47 -0.07
C GLU A 157 -7.65 -14.46 -1.24
N LYS A 158 -7.91 -13.17 -0.93
CA LYS A 158 -7.96 -12.13 -1.97
C LYS A 158 -6.63 -11.96 -2.70
N LEU A 159 -5.50 -12.05 -2.00
CA LEU A 159 -4.16 -11.91 -2.58
C LEU A 159 -3.71 -13.17 -3.31
N GLU A 160 -4.10 -14.37 -2.86
CA GLU A 160 -3.79 -15.65 -3.52
C GLU A 160 -4.34 -15.72 -4.96
N GLN A 161 -5.41 -14.97 -5.26
CA GLN A 161 -5.95 -14.84 -6.61
C GLN A 161 -5.00 -14.13 -7.60
N LEU A 162 -3.92 -13.51 -7.11
CA LEU A 162 -2.92 -12.87 -7.94
C LEU A 162 -1.62 -13.68 -7.87
N SER A 163 -1.29 -14.33 -8.99
CA SER A 163 -0.16 -15.27 -9.12
C SER A 163 1.20 -14.68 -8.75
N PHE A 164 1.32 -13.36 -8.76
CA PHE A 164 2.56 -12.66 -8.41
C PHE A 164 2.84 -12.58 -6.90
N TYR A 165 1.85 -12.78 -6.03
CA TYR A 165 2.12 -12.69 -4.59
C TYR A 165 2.93 -13.86 -4.06
N ARG A 166 2.64 -15.09 -4.48
CA ARG A 166 3.37 -16.28 -3.98
C ARG A 166 4.90 -16.14 -4.16
N PRO A 167 5.43 -15.75 -5.34
CA PRO A 167 6.86 -15.45 -5.50
C PRO A 167 7.37 -14.30 -4.64
N LEU A 168 6.57 -13.24 -4.43
CA LEU A 168 6.97 -12.11 -3.56
C LEU A 168 7.10 -12.54 -2.09
N PHE A 169 6.16 -13.35 -1.59
CA PHE A 169 6.21 -13.90 -0.24
C PHE A 169 7.37 -14.88 -0.07
N GLU A 170 7.63 -15.73 -1.08
CA GLU A 170 8.80 -16.61 -1.10
C GLU A 170 10.10 -15.82 -0.98
N LYS A 171 10.28 -14.75 -1.78
CA LYS A 171 11.47 -13.89 -1.68
C LYS A 171 11.58 -13.18 -0.32
N ALA A 172 10.46 -12.74 0.25
CA ALA A 172 10.44 -11.98 1.50
C ALA A 172 10.64 -12.84 2.76
N TYR A 173 10.09 -14.06 2.78
CA TYR A 173 9.98 -14.89 3.98
C TYR A 173 10.53 -16.32 3.82
N GLY A 174 11.03 -16.70 2.64
CA GLY A 174 11.44 -18.08 2.34
C GLY A 174 10.28 -19.07 2.34
N SER A 175 9.06 -18.57 2.17
CA SER A 175 7.84 -19.36 2.07
C SER A 175 6.76 -18.57 1.33
N SER A 176 6.10 -19.23 0.38
CA SER A 176 4.99 -18.67 -0.40
C SER A 176 3.68 -18.48 0.38
N ASP A 177 3.64 -18.82 1.67
CA ASP A 177 2.42 -18.71 2.48
C ASP A 177 2.07 -17.23 2.71
N ILE A 178 0.83 -16.88 2.37
CA ILE A 178 0.29 -15.54 2.57
C ILE A 178 -0.48 -15.53 3.88
N THR A 179 0.00 -14.76 4.87
CA THR A 179 -0.67 -14.64 6.18
C THR A 179 -0.86 -13.19 6.57
N ILE A 180 -1.85 -12.91 7.42
CA ILE A 180 -2.08 -11.54 7.93
C ILE A 180 -0.87 -11.00 8.67
N ASP A 181 -0.15 -11.84 9.41
CA ASP A 181 1.06 -11.43 10.11
C ASP A 181 2.15 -10.97 9.15
N ARG A 182 2.38 -11.72 8.05
CA ARG A 182 3.37 -11.37 7.02
C ARG A 182 2.95 -10.14 6.21
N ILE A 183 1.66 -10.01 5.91
CA ILE A 183 1.13 -8.80 5.26
C ILE A 183 1.38 -7.56 6.13
N SER A 184 1.04 -7.65 7.42
CA SER A 184 1.20 -6.56 8.38
C SER A 184 2.68 -6.22 8.63
N ASP A 185 3.54 -7.24 8.71
CA ASP A 185 4.99 -7.10 8.86
C ASP A 185 5.63 -6.42 7.64
N ALA A 186 5.33 -6.90 6.43
CA ALA A 186 5.83 -6.31 5.19
C ALA A 186 5.39 -4.84 5.04
N LEU A 187 4.11 -4.54 5.27
CA LEU A 187 3.60 -3.16 5.26
C LEU A 187 4.31 -2.29 6.31
N ALA A 188 4.49 -2.80 7.53
CA ALA A 188 5.19 -2.07 8.59
C ALA A 188 6.63 -1.73 8.19
N LEU A 189 7.37 -2.68 7.61
CA LEU A 189 8.73 -2.45 7.11
C LEU A 189 8.78 -1.41 5.99
N PHE A 190 7.83 -1.46 5.05
CA PHE A 190 7.75 -0.40 4.04
C PHE A 190 7.45 0.96 4.67
N LEU A 191 6.51 1.05 5.60
CA LEU A 191 6.15 2.30 6.27
C LEU A 191 7.33 2.92 7.05
N THR A 192 8.14 2.11 7.74
CA THR A 192 9.32 2.60 8.47
C THR A 192 10.48 2.98 7.55
N SER A 193 10.49 2.48 6.30
CA SER A 193 11.47 2.86 5.29
C SER A 193 11.19 4.21 4.62
N ILE A 194 9.97 4.77 4.74
CA ILE A 194 9.62 6.06 4.16
C ILE A 194 10.30 7.16 4.99
N GLN A 195 11.47 7.62 4.56
CA GLN A 195 12.24 8.65 5.26
C GLN A 195 12.51 9.86 4.37
N SER A 196 12.51 11.03 5.01
CA SER A 196 12.95 12.30 4.44
C SER A 196 14.21 12.74 5.18
N THR A 197 15.38 12.57 4.56
CA THR A 197 16.70 12.74 5.20
C THR A 197 17.62 13.72 4.48
N ASN A 198 17.10 14.45 3.49
CA ASN A 198 17.90 15.30 2.61
C ASN A 198 17.21 16.64 2.31
N THR A 199 16.49 17.18 3.28
CA THR A 199 15.92 18.52 3.19
C THR A 199 17.02 19.58 3.27
N ARG A 200 16.72 20.83 2.86
CA ARG A 200 17.65 21.95 3.06
C ARG A 200 17.97 22.19 4.54
N PHE A 201 17.06 21.83 5.43
CA PHE A 201 17.27 21.88 6.87
C PHE A 201 18.28 20.81 7.31
N ASP A 202 18.15 19.57 6.84
CA ASP A 202 19.10 18.49 7.14
C ASP A 202 20.51 18.78 6.63
N GLN A 203 20.61 19.54 5.53
CA GLN A 203 21.88 19.94 4.94
C GLN A 203 22.50 21.19 5.57
N ASP A 204 21.78 21.94 6.42
CA ASP A 204 22.29 23.18 7.00
C ASP A 204 23.52 22.91 7.88
N GLY A 205 24.63 23.60 7.61
CA GLY A 205 25.90 23.37 8.31
C GLY A 205 26.72 22.19 7.78
N SER A 206 26.24 21.47 6.76
CA SER A 206 27.04 20.52 5.97
C SER A 206 27.69 21.21 4.76
N SER A 207 28.80 20.65 4.25
CA SER A 207 29.70 21.24 3.25
C SER A 207 29.02 21.95 2.06
N GLY A 208 28.73 23.24 2.20
CA GLY A 208 28.29 24.14 1.12
C GLY A 208 26.80 24.45 1.04
N ALA A 209 25.96 23.88 1.91
CA ALA A 209 24.55 24.23 2.00
C ALA A 209 24.29 25.09 3.25
N SER A 210 23.55 26.19 3.06
CA SER A 210 23.10 27.02 4.17
C SER A 210 21.67 27.45 3.96
N LEU A 211 20.91 27.52 5.06
CA LEU A 211 19.64 28.23 5.10
C LEU A 211 19.85 29.69 4.68
N SER A 212 18.86 30.27 4.00
CA SER A 212 18.84 31.70 3.72
C SER A 212 18.73 32.50 5.03
N ALA A 213 19.05 33.79 4.99
CA ALA A 213 18.93 34.65 6.18
C ALA A 213 17.51 34.62 6.79
N LEU A 214 16.47 34.53 5.96
CA LEU A 214 15.08 34.41 6.43
C LEU A 214 14.80 33.04 7.06
N GLU A 215 15.30 31.95 6.46
CA GLU A 215 15.16 30.60 7.01
C GLU A 215 15.94 30.43 8.32
N GLN A 216 17.13 31.02 8.43
CA GLN A 216 17.90 31.06 9.68
C GLN A 216 17.16 31.85 10.75
N HIS A 217 16.58 33.00 10.39
CA HIS A 217 15.76 33.77 11.34
C HIS A 217 14.54 32.96 11.80
N GLY A 218 13.85 32.27 10.88
CA GLY A 218 12.75 31.36 11.22
C GLY A 218 13.20 30.20 12.13
N ASN A 219 14.37 29.61 11.86
CA ASN A 219 14.95 28.55 12.68
C ASN A 219 15.24 29.00 14.12
N VAL A 220 15.66 30.26 14.32
CA VAL A 220 15.87 30.81 15.67
C VAL A 220 14.56 31.00 16.46
N LEU A 221 13.43 31.15 15.77
CA LEU A 221 12.13 31.37 16.40
C LEU A 221 11.41 30.07 16.83
N PHE A 222 11.77 28.93 16.25
CA PHE A 222 11.15 27.63 16.49
C PHE A 222 11.98 26.80 17.48
#